data_AF-A0A9D2APP1-F1
#
_entry.id   AF-A0A9D2APP1-F1
#
_cell.length_a   1.000
_cell.length_b   1.000
_cell.length_c   1.000
_cell.angle_alpha   90.00
_cell.angle_beta   90.00
_cell.angle_gamma   90.00
#
_symmetry.space_group_name_H-M   'P 1'
#
loop_
_entity.id
_entity.type
_entity.pdbx_description
1 polymer ?
#
loop_
_entity_poly.entity_id
_entity_poly.type
_entity_poly.pdbx_seq_one_letter_code
_entity_poly.pdbx_strand_id
1 'polypeptide(L)'
;RGKVTSHPCAYGVFCCAAGIPLEDSMAAFLYAQTSAMVTNCVKTIPLSQSEGQKILLSLHQVLEEVLFLVTTAGEEMFCASTPGFDLRAIQHEGLYSRLYMS
;
A
#
# COMPACT_ATOMS: atom_id res chain seq x y z
N ARG A 1 9.71 26.17 4.15
CA ARG A 1 8.98 25.02 3.55
C ARG A 1 9.72 23.76 3.97
N GLY A 2 9.11 22.90 4.78
CA GLY A 2 9.75 21.66 5.25
C GLY A 2 10.01 20.71 4.08
N LYS A 3 11.07 19.90 4.17
CA LYS A 3 11.28 18.79 3.24
C LYS A 3 10.09 17.84 3.36
N VAL A 4 9.47 17.48 2.24
CA VAL A 4 8.36 16.54 2.21
C VAL A 4 8.94 15.14 2.33
N THR A 5 8.52 14.39 3.34
CA THR A 5 8.91 12.99 3.53
C THR A 5 7.69 12.12 3.29
N SER A 6 7.84 11.05 2.51
CA SER A 6 6.78 10.08 2.30
C SER A 6 6.62 9.19 3.54
N HIS A 7 5.39 8.77 3.81
CA HIS A 7 5.06 7.86 4.91
C HIS A 7 5.97 6.60 4.97
N PRO A 8 6.21 5.84 3.87
CA PRO A 8 7.07 4.66 3.93
C PRO A 8 8.52 4.98 4.33
N CYS A 9 9.08 6.11 3.88
CA CYS A 9 10.44 6.51 4.28
C CYS A 9 10.52 6.85 5.77
N ALA A 10 9.54 7.62 6.27
CA ALA A 10 9.48 7.96 7.70
C ALA A 10 9.28 6.70 8.57
N TYR A 11 8.40 5.79 8.14
CA TYR A 11 8.13 4.52 8.81
C TYR A 11 9.37 3.63 8.90
N GLY A 12 10.11 3.46 7.80
CA GLY A 12 11.34 2.65 7.79
C GLY A 12 12.41 3.20 8.74
N VAL A 13 12.62 4.52 8.75
CA VAL A 13 13.56 5.17 9.69
C VAL A 13 13.10 4.97 11.14
N PHE A 14 11.80 5.13 11.42
CA PHE A 14 11.23 4.91 12.75
C PHE A 14 11.45 3.46 13.23
N CYS A 15 11.11 2.46 12.41
CA CYS A 15 11.26 1.05 12.77
C CYS A 15 12.72 0.69 13.03
N CYS A 16 13.65 1.18 12.20
CA CYS A 16 15.08 1.00 12.41
C CYS A 16 15.54 1.61 13.75
N ALA A 17 15.15 2.85 14.04
CA ALA A 17 15.49 3.53 15.29
C ALA A 17 14.88 2.85 16.54
N ALA A 18 13.71 2.21 16.38
CA ALA A 18 13.03 1.46 17.43
C ALA A 18 13.55 0.01 17.58
N GLY A 19 14.47 -0.44 16.72
CA GLY A 19 15.01 -1.80 16.76
C GLY A 19 14.02 -2.88 16.31
N ILE A 20 13.00 -2.51 15.51
CA ILE A 20 12.03 -3.47 14.95
C ILE A 20 12.69 -4.20 13.77
N PRO A 21 12.62 -5.54 13.70
CA PRO A 21 13.15 -6.30 12.58
C PRO A 21 12.58 -5.81 11.24
N LEU A 22 13.41 -5.82 10.19
CA LEU A 22 13.03 -5.35 8.86
C LEU A 22 11.85 -6.17 8.30
N GLU A 23 11.89 -7.49 8.43
CA GLU A 23 10.83 -8.40 7.98
C GLU A 23 9.49 -8.10 8.64
N ASP A 24 9.46 -7.97 9.96
CA ASP A 24 8.25 -7.62 10.73
C ASP A 24 7.71 -6.25 10.32
N SER A 25 8.60 -5.28 10.13
CA SER A 25 8.24 -3.91 9.72
C SER A 25 7.59 -3.91 8.33
N MET A 26 8.17 -4.63 7.37
CA MET A 26 7.63 -4.74 6.01
C MET A 26 6.29 -5.45 6.00
N ALA A 27 6.18 -6.58 6.70
CA ALA A 27 4.93 -7.35 6.77
C ALA A 27 3.80 -6.54 7.40
N ALA A 28 4.06 -5.86 8.51
CA ALA A 28 3.08 -5.00 9.18
C ALA A 28 2.64 -3.82 8.29
N PHE A 29 3.59 -3.15 7.64
CA PHE A 29 3.29 -2.04 6.75
C PHE A 29 2.46 -2.49 5.54
N LEU A 30 2.88 -3.59 4.89
CA LEU A 30 2.21 -4.12 3.71
C LEU A 30 0.77 -4.55 4.03
N TYR A 31 0.56 -5.24 5.15
CA TYR A 31 -0.77 -5.63 5.60
C TYR A 31 -1.66 -4.42 5.91
N ALA A 32 -1.13 -3.43 6.64
CA ALA A 32 -1.88 -2.23 7.01
C ALA A 32 -2.36 -1.45 5.76
N GLN A 33 -1.48 -1.26 4.78
CA GLN A 33 -1.82 -0.59 3.52
C GLN A 33 -2.86 -1.40 2.71
N THR A 34 -2.71 -2.72 2.67
CA THR A 34 -3.66 -3.61 1.98
C THR A 34 -5.03 -3.57 2.66
N SER A 35 -5.08 -3.63 3.98
CA SER A 35 -6.32 -3.52 4.77
C SER A 35 -7.04 -2.20 4.54
N ALA A 36 -6.29 -1.09 4.42
CA ALA A 36 -6.88 0.20 4.07
C ALA A 36 -7.49 0.20 2.66
N MET A 37 -6.80 -0.39 1.67
CA MET A 37 -7.32 -0.53 0.31
C MET A 37 -8.58 -1.40 0.25
N VAL A 38 -8.59 -2.55 0.93
CA VAL A 38 -9.79 -3.41 1.02
C VAL A 38 -10.94 -2.68 1.69
N THR A 39 -10.67 -1.90 2.74
CA THR A 39 -11.68 -1.06 3.40
C THR A 39 -12.27 -0.03 2.44
N ASN A 40 -11.44 0.55 1.57
CA ASN A 40 -11.93 1.46 0.52
C ASN A 40 -12.86 0.72 -0.44
N CYS A 41 -12.49 -0.46 -0.93
CA CYS A 41 -13.34 -1.29 -1.79
C CYS A 41 -14.68 -1.63 -1.12
N VAL A 42 -14.66 -2.01 0.16
CA VAL A 42 -15.88 -2.28 0.93
C VAL A 42 -16.83 -1.09 0.94
N LYS A 43 -16.30 0.14 1.05
CA LYS A 43 -17.10 1.36 1.09
C LYS A 43 -17.54 1.84 -0.30
N THR A 44 -16.69 1.73 -1.32
CA THR A 44 -16.93 2.35 -2.64
C THR A 44 -17.56 1.41 -3.65
N ILE A 45 -17.37 0.08 -3.52
CA ILE A 45 -18.01 -0.97 -4.35
C ILE A 45 -19.26 -1.57 -3.66
N PRO A 46 -19.71 -0.96 -2.56
CA PRO A 46 -20.49 -1.61 -1.48
C PRO A 46 -20.37 -3.14 -1.29
N LEU A 47 -19.22 -3.61 -0.78
CA LEU A 47 -19.08 -5.02 -0.36
C LEU A 47 -19.53 -5.20 1.09
N SER A 48 -19.85 -6.44 1.49
CA SER A 48 -20.05 -6.75 2.91
C SER A 48 -18.71 -6.79 3.65
N GLN A 49 -18.73 -6.56 4.97
CA GLN A 49 -17.53 -6.69 5.80
C GLN A 49 -16.94 -8.10 5.74
N SER A 50 -17.79 -9.13 5.69
CA SER A 50 -17.37 -10.52 5.53
C SER A 50 -16.67 -10.77 4.20
N GLU A 51 -17.13 -10.14 3.11
CA GLU A 51 -16.43 -10.21 1.82
C GLU A 51 -15.07 -9.50 1.90
N GLY A 52 -14.96 -8.38 2.62
CA GLY A 52 -13.68 -7.73 2.88
C GLY A 52 -12.68 -8.65 3.59
N GLN A 53 -13.14 -9.40 4.61
CA GLN A 53 -12.29 -10.38 5.30
C GLN A 53 -11.88 -11.55 4.39
N LYS A 54 -12.79 -12.05 3.54
CA LYS A 54 -12.46 -13.08 2.55
C LYS A 54 -11.41 -12.59 1.55
N ILE A 55 -11.50 -11.35 1.11
CA ILE A 55 -10.49 -10.73 0.24
C ILE A 55 -9.15 -10.68 0.95
N LEU A 56 -9.08 -10.18 2.19
CA LEU A 56 -7.84 -10.14 2.95
C LEU A 56 -7.21 -11.52 3.15
N LEU A 57 -8.03 -12.52 3.46
CA LEU A 57 -7.58 -13.91 3.58
C LEU A 57 -7.00 -14.42 2.24
N SER A 58 -7.70 -14.16 1.13
CA SER A 58 -7.24 -14.59 -0.22
C SER A 58 -5.95 -13.91 -0.66
N LEU A 59 -5.66 -12.70 -0.15
CA LEU A 59 -4.46 -11.96 -0.48
C LEU A 59 -3.23 -12.45 0.28
N HIS A 60 -3.37 -13.30 1.30
CA HIS A 60 -2.24 -13.70 2.16
C HIS A 60 -1.03 -14.22 1.36
N GLN A 61 -1.26 -15.14 0.41
CA GLN A 61 -0.20 -15.67 -0.45
C GLN A 61 0.44 -14.56 -1.32
N VAL A 62 -0.38 -13.63 -1.83
CA VAL A 62 0.13 -12.49 -2.63
C VAL A 62 1.03 -11.59 -1.77
N LEU A 63 0.68 -11.37 -0.49
CA LEU A 63 1.52 -10.58 0.42
C LEU A 63 2.86 -11.26 0.69
N GLU A 64 2.89 -12.59 0.83
CA GLU A 64 4.15 -13.35 0.97
C GLU A 64 5.02 -13.24 -0.30
N GLU A 65 4.41 -13.39 -1.48
CA GLU A 65 5.10 -13.25 -2.77
C GLU A 65 5.68 -11.83 -2.95
N VAL A 66 4.93 -10.80 -2.56
CA VAL A 66 5.39 -9.41 -2.60
C VAL A 66 6.54 -9.18 -1.61
N LEU A 67 6.47 -9.72 -0.40
CA LEU A 67 7.58 -9.63 0.58
C LEU A 67 8.86 -10.27 0.05
N PHE A 68 8.75 -11.44 -0.59
CA PHE A 68 9.88 -12.09 -1.24
C PHE A 68 10.43 -11.25 -2.41
N LEU A 69 9.56 -10.66 -3.22
CA LEU A 69 9.97 -9.81 -4.34
C LEU A 69 10.72 -8.56 -3.86
N VAL A 70 10.19 -7.83 -2.88
CA VAL A 70 10.82 -6.57 -2.41
C VAL A 70 12.14 -6.80 -1.68
N THR A 71 12.35 -7.98 -1.09
CA THR A 71 13.61 -8.35 -0.45
C THR A 71 14.70 -8.78 -1.43
N THR A 72 14.31 -9.15 -2.65
CA THR A 72 15.22 -9.59 -3.72
C THR A 72 15.39 -8.59 -4.85
N ALA A 73 14.53 -7.56 -4.91
CA ALA A 73 14.60 -6.50 -5.91
C ALA A 73 15.82 -5.57 -5.69
N GLY A 74 16.46 -5.18 -6.79
CA GLY A 74 17.55 -4.20 -6.77
C GLY A 74 17.05 -2.75 -6.76
N GLU A 75 17.97 -1.83 -6.51
CA GLU A 75 17.69 -0.38 -6.44
C GLU A 75 17.18 0.19 -7.77
N GLU A 76 17.48 -0.45 -8.91
CA GLU A 76 16.99 -0.07 -10.24
C GLU A 76 15.46 -0.16 -10.37
N MET A 77 14.82 -0.95 -9.51
CA MET A 77 13.36 -1.06 -9.43
C MET A 77 12.74 0.07 -8.61
N PHE A 78 13.56 0.90 -7.96
CA PHE A 78 13.07 2.05 -7.20
C PHE A 78 12.35 3.03 -8.14
N CYS A 79 11.10 3.36 -7.80
CA CYS A 79 10.23 4.18 -8.65
C CYS A 79 10.01 3.61 -10.06
N ALA A 80 10.07 2.28 -10.22
CA ALA A 80 9.63 1.63 -11.44
C ALA A 80 8.19 2.05 -11.80
N SER A 81 7.93 2.26 -13.09
CA SER A 81 6.68 2.86 -13.55
C SER A 81 5.50 1.90 -13.42
N THR A 82 4.33 2.46 -13.12
CA THR A 82 3.07 1.72 -13.08
C THR A 82 2.03 2.43 -13.95
N PRO A 83 2.12 2.34 -15.29
CA PRO A 83 1.38 3.24 -16.20
C PRO A 83 -0.13 3.21 -16.00
N GLY A 84 -0.69 2.03 -15.67
CA GLY A 84 -2.12 1.90 -15.38
C GLY A 84 -2.54 2.65 -14.12
N PHE A 85 -1.77 2.56 -13.04
CA PHE A 85 -2.04 3.28 -11.79
C PHE A 85 -1.80 4.79 -11.95
N ASP A 86 -0.70 5.17 -12.62
CA ASP A 86 -0.36 6.58 -12.85
C ASP A 86 -1.48 7.29 -13.61
N LEU A 87 -1.99 6.66 -14.67
CA LEU A 87 -3.09 7.23 -15.46
C LEU A 87 -4.38 7.36 -14.64
N ARG A 88 -4.72 6.37 -13.81
CA ARG A 88 -5.92 6.42 -12.96
C ARG A 88 -5.80 7.46 -11.85
N ALA A 89 -4.61 7.64 -11.27
CA ALA A 89 -4.34 8.69 -10.29
C ALA A 89 -4.49 10.09 -10.92
N ILE A 90 -3.96 10.31 -12.13
CA ILE A 90 -4.15 11.57 -12.87
C ILE A 90 -5.63 11.80 -13.17
N GLN A 91 -6.35 10.77 -13.61
CA GLN A 91 -7.80 10.87 -13.88
C GLN A 91 -8.62 11.17 -12.62
N HIS A 92 -8.17 10.75 -11.42
CA HIS A 92 -8.86 11.03 -10.16
C HIS A 92 -9.03 12.54 -9.92
N GLU A 93 -8.08 13.37 -10.37
CA GLU A 93 -8.18 14.83 -10.29
C GLU A 93 -9.36 15.40 -11.09
N GLY A 94 -9.75 14.72 -12.18
CA GLY A 94 -10.84 15.12 -13.08
C GLY A 94 -12.23 14.58 -12.70
N LEU A 95 -12.37 13.85 -11.59
CA LEU A 95 -13.67 13.31 -11.17
C LEU A 95 -14.62 14.43 -10.72
N TYR A 96 -15.82 14.46 -11.31
CA TYR A 96 -16.88 15.39 -10.90
C TYR A 96 -17.29 15.20 -9.43
N SER A 97 -17.36 13.94 -8.97
CA SER A 97 -17.67 13.58 -7.59
C SER A 97 -16.55 12.72 -7.01
N ARG A 98 -15.93 13.18 -5.92
CA ARG A 98 -14.80 12.54 -5.24
C ARG A 98 -15.04 12.47 -3.73
N LEU A 99 -14.94 11.26 -3.19
CA LEU A 99 -15.03 11.01 -1.74
C LEU A 99 -13.65 10.97 -1.05
N TYR A 100 -12.60 10.69 -1.83
CA TYR A 100 -11.22 10.62 -1.37
C TYR A 100 -10.40 11.78 -1.92
N MET A 101 -9.26 12.04 -1.29
CA MET A 101 -8.35 13.11 -1.73
C MET A 101 -7.53 12.70 -2.95
N SER A 102 -7.29 11.41 -3.12
CA SER A 102 -6.49 10.73 -4.15
C SER A 102 -7.01 9.32 -4.38
#